data_AF-A0A6H1C066-F1
#
_entry.id   AF-A0A6H1C066-F1
#
_cell.length_a   1.000
_cell.length_b   1.000
_cell.length_c   1.000
_cell.angle_alpha   90.00
_cell.angle_beta   90.00
_cell.angle_gamma   90.00
#
_symmetry.space_group_name_H-M   'P 1'
#
loop_
_entity.id
_entity.type
_entity.pdbx_description
1 polymer ?
#
loop_
_entity_poly.entity_id
_entity_poly.type
_entity_poly.pdbx_seq_one_letter_code
_entity_poly.pdbx_strand_id
1 'polypeptide(L)'
;MAGTELKTTGVDTAEVPSAEWGWSGEAPRLFRVMGWLVALFLLAMIIGNHNGNVENWFLIGFAAALVAILVRDIVQRRRRR
;
A
#
# COMPACT_ATOMS: atom_id res chain seq x y z
N MET A 1 -35.13 -23.53 -9.58
CA MET A 1 -34.13 -23.53 -10.67
C MET A 1 -33.65 -22.11 -10.86
N ALA A 2 -32.52 -21.75 -10.27
CA ALA A 2 -31.64 -20.64 -10.67
C ALA A 2 -30.53 -20.56 -9.63
N GLY A 3 -29.57 -21.49 -9.71
CA GLY A 3 -28.26 -21.23 -9.16
C GLY A 3 -27.66 -20.11 -10.00
N THR A 4 -27.86 -18.87 -9.59
CA THR A 4 -27.13 -17.74 -10.17
C THR A 4 -25.71 -17.87 -9.68
N GLU A 5 -24.87 -18.45 -10.52
CA GLU A 5 -23.43 -18.46 -10.38
C GLU A 5 -22.96 -17.00 -10.38
N LEU A 6 -22.99 -16.37 -9.21
CA LEU A 6 -22.50 -15.02 -9.03
C LEU A 6 -21.01 -15.08 -9.31
N LYS A 7 -20.64 -14.51 -10.46
CA LYS A 7 -19.26 -14.29 -10.88
C LYS A 7 -18.53 -13.65 -9.72
N THR A 8 -17.67 -14.42 -9.05
CA THR A 8 -17.04 -13.94 -7.82
C THR A 8 -16.15 -12.77 -8.22
N THR A 9 -16.59 -11.55 -7.92
CA THR A 9 -15.65 -10.48 -7.59
C THR A 9 -14.77 -11.11 -6.53
N GLY A 10 -13.44 -11.11 -6.65
CA GLY A 10 -12.54 -11.85 -5.74
C GLY A 10 -12.56 -11.41 -4.26
N VAL A 11 -13.65 -10.77 -3.82
CA VAL A 11 -13.99 -10.19 -2.52
C VAL A 11 -15.37 -10.73 -2.15
N ASP A 12 -15.51 -11.25 -0.93
CA ASP A 12 -16.75 -11.81 -0.40
C ASP A 12 -17.77 -10.70 -0.08
N THR A 13 -19.03 -10.87 -0.50
CA THR A 13 -20.12 -9.95 -0.17
C THR A 13 -20.48 -9.98 1.32
N ALA A 14 -20.13 -11.04 2.04
CA ALA A 14 -20.28 -11.10 3.50
C ALA A 14 -19.32 -10.15 4.24
N GLU A 15 -18.13 -9.89 3.68
CA GLU A 15 -17.16 -8.94 4.23
C GLU A 15 -17.40 -7.52 3.69
N VAL A 16 -17.69 -7.38 2.40
CA VAL A 16 -18.01 -6.10 1.76
C VAL A 16 -19.35 -6.19 1.02
N PRO A 17 -20.47 -5.72 1.62
CA PRO A 17 -21.81 -5.82 1.01
C PRO A 17 -21.94 -5.12 -0.36
N SER A 18 -21.09 -4.13 -0.63
CA SER A 18 -21.01 -3.43 -1.90
C SER A 18 -20.06 -4.07 -2.91
N ALA A 19 -19.53 -5.28 -2.67
CA ALA A 19 -18.60 -5.95 -3.58
C ALA A 19 -19.19 -6.09 -5.00
N GLU A 20 -20.51 -6.28 -5.12
CA GLU A 20 -21.22 -6.32 -6.40
C GLU A 20 -21.17 -5.00 -7.20
N TRP A 21 -20.93 -3.85 -6.54
CA TRP A 21 -20.76 -2.55 -7.21
C TRP A 21 -19.41 -2.43 -7.94
N GLY A 22 -18.46 -3.33 -7.65
CA GLY A 22 -17.26 -3.55 -8.47
C GLY A 22 -16.00 -2.77 -8.11
N TRP A 23 -16.08 -1.78 -7.21
CA TRP A 23 -14.92 -0.94 -6.80
C TRP A 23 -14.19 -1.45 -5.54
N SER A 24 -14.67 -2.54 -4.94
CA SER A 24 -14.19 -3.03 -3.63
C SER A 24 -12.94 -3.92 -3.68
N GLY A 25 -12.29 -4.03 -4.84
CA GLY A 25 -11.11 -4.89 -5.01
C GLY A 25 -9.84 -4.31 -4.38
N GLU A 26 -9.03 -5.16 -3.73
CA GLU A 26 -7.72 -4.77 -3.24
C GLU A 26 -6.59 -5.09 -4.23
N ALA A 27 -5.62 -4.18 -4.34
CA ALA A 27 -4.42 -4.36 -5.14
C ALA A 27 -3.14 -4.37 -4.28
N PRO A 28 -2.94 -5.38 -3.40
CA PRO A 28 -1.85 -5.38 -2.43
C PRO A 28 -0.46 -5.41 -3.07
N ARG A 29 -0.32 -5.90 -4.32
CA ARG A 29 0.93 -5.80 -5.08
C ARG A 29 1.20 -4.34 -5.48
N LEU A 30 0.19 -3.65 -6.02
CA LEU A 30 0.29 -2.25 -6.43
C LEU A 30 0.61 -1.36 -5.23
N PHE A 31 -0.08 -1.53 -4.10
CA PHE A 31 0.15 -0.72 -2.89
C PHE A 31 1.59 -0.83 -2.39
N ARG A 32 2.19 -2.03 -2.46
CA ARG A 32 3.61 -2.22 -2.07
C ARG A 32 4.57 -1.55 -3.03
N VAL A 33 4.33 -1.66 -4.34
CA VAL A 33 5.14 -0.96 -5.36
C VAL A 33 5.05 0.55 -5.14
N MET A 34 3.83 1.08 -4.97
CA MET A 34 3.62 2.50 -4.71
C MET A 34 4.26 2.95 -3.39
N GLY A 35 4.21 2.13 -2.34
CA GLY A 35 4.90 2.42 -1.09
C GLY A 35 6.41 2.59 -1.26
N TRP A 36 7.06 1.71 -2.03
CA TRP A 36 8.49 1.84 -2.33
C TRP A 36 8.80 3.06 -3.21
N LEU A 37 7.95 3.35 -4.20
CA LEU A 37 8.10 4.52 -5.06
C LEU A 37 7.98 5.82 -4.26
N VAL A 38 6.99 5.92 -3.37
CA VAL A 38 6.80 7.10 -2.49
C VAL A 38 7.98 7.25 -1.53
N ALA A 39 8.48 6.16 -0.93
CA ALA A 39 9.65 6.23 -0.07
C ALA A 39 10.90 6.74 -0.83
N LEU A 40 11.14 6.26 -2.05
CA LEU A 40 12.22 6.75 -2.90
C LEU A 40 12.01 8.21 -3.30
N PHE A 41 10.78 8.59 -3.62
CA PHE A 41 10.44 9.97 -3.99
C PHE A 41 10.71 10.95 -2.85
N LEU A 42 10.34 10.60 -1.61
CA LEU A 42 10.65 11.43 -0.43
C LEU A 42 12.16 11.62 -0.23
N LEU A 43 12.96 10.58 -0.48
CA LEU A 43 14.42 10.69 -0.42
C LEU A 43 14.98 11.54 -1.57
N ALA A 44 14.42 11.43 -2.77
CA ALA A 44 14.81 12.26 -3.90
C ALA A 44 14.53 13.76 -3.63
N MET A 45 13.44 14.06 -2.92
CA MET A 45 13.09 15.44 -2.53
C MET A 45 14.12 16.11 -1.60
N ILE A 46 15.03 15.35 -0.96
CA ILE A 46 16.13 15.95 -0.18
C ILE A 46 17.09 16.76 -1.08
N ILE A 47 17.18 16.39 -2.36
CA ILE A 47 18.00 17.09 -3.36
C ILE A 47 17.19 18.29 -3.87
N GLY A 48 17.40 19.45 -3.26
CA GLY A 48 16.63 20.65 -3.61
C GLY A 48 17.16 21.91 -2.94
N ASN A 49 16.40 23.00 -3.09
CA ASN A 49 16.76 24.33 -2.60
C ASN A 49 16.49 24.52 -1.08
N HIS A 50 16.75 23.48 -0.28
CA HIS A 50 16.46 23.52 1.15
C HIS A 50 17.49 24.38 1.89
N ASN A 51 17.04 25.45 2.54
CA ASN A 51 17.89 26.31 3.36
C ASN A 51 18.00 25.81 4.81
N GLY A 52 17.02 25.02 5.27
CA GLY A 52 16.96 24.49 6.63
C GLY A 52 16.85 22.96 6.64
N ASN A 53 17.34 22.34 7.71
CA ASN A 53 17.36 20.88 7.84
C ASN A 53 16.07 20.28 8.42
N VAL A 54 15.13 21.10 8.90
CA VAL A 54 13.88 20.61 9.51
C VAL A 54 13.08 19.79 8.51
N GLU A 55 12.92 20.27 7.28
CA GLU A 55 12.24 19.55 6.20
C GLU A 55 12.91 18.19 5.91
N ASN A 56 14.25 18.17 5.81
CA ASN A 56 15.01 16.95 5.57
C ASN A 56 14.75 15.88 6.65
N TRP A 57 14.66 16.28 7.92
CA TRP A 57 14.33 15.35 9.00
C TRP A 57 12.94 14.73 8.84
N PHE A 58 11.95 15.50 8.41
CA PHE A 58 10.61 14.96 8.13
C PHE A 58 10.61 14.05 6.91
N LEU A 59 11.27 14.42 5.81
CA LEU A 59 11.39 13.60 4.61
C LEU A 59 12.03 12.23 4.93
N ILE A 60 13.16 12.26 5.65
CA ILE A 60 13.86 11.04 6.08
C ILE A 60 12.98 10.24 7.05
N GLY A 61 12.34 10.90 8.03
CA GLY A 61 11.48 10.25 9.01
C GLY A 61 10.31 9.49 8.38
N PHE A 62 9.59 10.14 7.45
CA PHE A 62 8.48 9.49 6.74
C PHE A 62 8.94 8.41 5.78
N ALA A 63 10.05 8.61 5.06
CA ALA A 63 10.64 7.57 4.21
C ALA A 63 11.01 6.33 5.05
N ALA A 64 11.67 6.53 6.19
CA ALA A 64 12.03 5.43 7.10
C ALA A 64 10.80 4.70 7.65
N ALA A 65 9.75 5.44 8.03
CA ALA A 65 8.50 4.85 8.49
C ALA A 65 7.82 3.97 7.42
N LEU A 66 7.74 4.45 6.17
CA LEU A 66 7.18 3.67 5.05
C LEU A 66 8.00 2.40 4.78
N VAL A 67 9.33 2.52 4.75
CA VAL A 67 10.23 1.36 4.57
C VAL A 67 10.04 0.36 5.69
N ALA A 68 9.95 0.80 6.95
CA ALA A 68 9.71 -0.08 8.09
C ALA A 68 8.38 -0.85 7.96
N ILE A 69 7.30 -0.18 7.53
CA ILE A 69 6.00 -0.82 7.28
C ILE A 69 6.09 -1.87 6.17
N LEU A 70 6.74 -1.55 5.04
CA LEU A 70 6.89 -2.47 3.90
C LEU A 70 7.76 -3.67 4.23
N VAL A 71 8.88 -3.47 4.93
CA VAL A 71 9.74 -4.56 5.39
C VAL A 71 8.97 -5.45 6.37
N ARG A 72 8.23 -4.86 7.32
CA ARG A 72 7.38 -5.60 8.26
C ARG A 72 6.32 -6.43 7.53
N ASP A 73 5.67 -5.89 6.50
CA ASP A 73 4.72 -6.60 5.65
C ASP A 73 5.37 -7.83 4.97
N ILE A 74 6.53 -7.64 4.36
CA ILE A 74 7.28 -8.72 3.69
C ILE A 74 7.63 -9.82 4.69
N VAL A 75 8.14 -9.47 5.88
CA VAL A 75 8.52 -10.43 6.92
C VAL A 75 7.31 -11.21 7.42
N GLN A 76 6.19 -10.54 7.72
CA GLN A 76 4.97 -11.21 8.18
C GLN A 76 4.45 -12.21 7.14
N ARG A 77 4.46 -11.85 5.85
CA ARG A 77 4.01 -12.75 4.78
C ARG A 77 4.94 -13.94 4.60
N ARG A 78 6.25 -13.79 4.81
CA ARG A 78 7.20 -14.91 4.79
C ARG A 78 6.97 -15.88 5.94
N ARG A 79 6.60 -15.39 7.13
CA ARG A 79 6.30 -16.25 8.30
C ARG A 79 4.99 -17.02 8.19
N ARG A 80 4.02 -16.49 7.42
CA ARG A 80 2.70 -17.11 7.20
C ARG A 80 2.70 -18.15 6.06
N ARG A 81 3.80 -18.27 5.32
CA ARG A 81 4.01 -19.29 4.28
C ARG A 81 4.82 -20.44 4.87
#